data_AF-A0A2U2SNW3-F1
#
_entry.id   AF-A0A2U2SNW3-F1
#
_cell.length_a   1.000
_cell.length_b   1.000
_cell.length_c   1.000
_cell.angle_alpha   90.00
_cell.angle_beta   90.00
_cell.angle_gamma   90.00
#
_symmetry.space_group_name_H-M   'P 1'
#
loop_
_entity.id
_entity.type
_entity.pdbx_description
1 polymer ?
#
loop_
_entity_poly.entity_id
_entity_poly.type
_entity_poly.pdbx_seq_one_letter_code
_entity_poly.pdbx_strand_id
1 'polypeptide(L)'
;MSIVSEGVQATSAGLGPEERIRAALFSGDDEQIVEACRGNERHLHAFSDEERKRIALAFERVQVLTELRAAFARQSPDEIVRIYSKHIDILEGCRNFSREERQRVIQAKRALLLRDLELAMRVGDIFWIERAGRSAAEGGCQLSQEQYLAIERARQTITALRQLQQAIQVDDDVAIVQAYNAELLDNCRQISAQEMKRVRQAQDRLRRWQLLQMALAREDDRRIASLYDPVLFDEQFKPMSAEQRARCELAIQRVRAYERLQQAFQTGDPQHIVDAYDPELLDASSLLTAQQRRRIEEARYQVLMLKAWKSGDLERIMDAYRALRQAHVSLPAGVDREALIEAEQLWGLLEQFRTALRYPIARDEEIVRLGERLLDRSPDLVTPEERERITDAKKRLGARSRLLWATASGDDTRITLVRRHLSSLVASRSGQG
;
A
#
# COMPACT_ATOMS: atom_id res chain seq x y z
N MET A 1 -66.70 -47.43 24.97
CA MET A 1 -67.99 -47.25 25.68
C MET A 1 -68.83 -46.27 24.88
N SER A 2 -69.72 -46.77 24.04
CA SER A 2 -70.64 -45.95 23.24
C SER A 2 -71.82 -45.56 24.11
N ILE A 3 -71.86 -44.31 24.55
CA ILE A 3 -73.08 -43.72 25.11
C ILE A 3 -73.94 -43.35 23.90
N VAL A 4 -74.97 -44.14 23.67
CA VAL A 4 -76.03 -43.88 22.69
C VAL A 4 -76.79 -42.65 23.18
N SER A 5 -76.56 -41.52 22.52
CA SER A 5 -77.30 -40.27 22.75
C SER A 5 -78.60 -40.30 21.96
N GLU A 6 -79.47 -41.28 22.24
CA GLU A 6 -80.87 -41.30 21.80
C GLU A 6 -81.71 -40.62 22.89
N GLY A 7 -82.11 -39.36 22.68
CA GLY A 7 -83.11 -38.77 23.57
C GLY A 7 -83.20 -37.25 23.66
N VAL A 8 -83.26 -36.51 22.55
CA VAL A 8 -83.79 -35.12 22.56
C VAL A 8 -84.60 -34.74 21.28
N GLN A 9 -84.76 -35.62 20.28
CA GLN A 9 -85.42 -35.22 19.02
C GLN A 9 -86.96 -35.19 19.03
N ALA A 10 -87.63 -35.52 20.14
CA ALA A 10 -89.09 -35.76 20.15
C ALA A 10 -90.00 -34.57 20.54
N THR A 11 -89.47 -33.39 20.92
CA THR A 11 -90.30 -32.28 21.45
C THR A 11 -90.43 -31.05 20.54
N SER A 12 -89.81 -31.01 19.36
CA SER A 12 -89.83 -29.82 18.48
C SER A 12 -90.95 -29.79 17.43
N ALA A 13 -91.73 -30.86 17.29
CA ALA A 13 -92.72 -31.02 16.21
C ALA A 13 -93.98 -30.12 16.35
N GLY A 14 -94.17 -29.45 17.50
CA GLY A 14 -95.35 -28.63 17.78
C GLY A 14 -95.11 -27.12 17.90
N LEU A 15 -93.86 -26.65 17.81
CA LEU A 15 -93.52 -25.23 17.99
C LEU A 15 -93.70 -24.44 16.69
N GLY A 16 -94.25 -23.23 16.80
CA GLY A 16 -94.37 -22.31 15.66
C GLY A 16 -92.99 -21.97 15.07
N PRO A 17 -92.88 -21.58 13.78
CA PRO A 17 -91.62 -21.18 13.15
C PRO A 17 -90.81 -20.15 13.95
N GLU A 18 -91.48 -19.15 14.53
CA GLU A 18 -90.82 -18.13 15.37
C GLU A 18 -90.27 -18.68 16.67
N GLU A 19 -91.03 -19.55 17.35
CA GLU A 19 -90.60 -20.19 18.61
C GLU A 19 -89.41 -21.11 18.38
N ARG A 20 -89.38 -21.82 17.24
CA ARG A 20 -88.23 -22.65 16.84
C ARG A 20 -86.97 -21.82 16.61
N ILE A 21 -87.07 -20.67 15.92
CA ILE A 21 -85.92 -19.77 15.72
C ILE A 21 -85.47 -19.14 17.05
N ARG A 22 -86.39 -18.72 17.93
CA ARG A 22 -86.03 -18.20 19.28
C ARG A 22 -85.37 -19.27 20.14
N ALA A 23 -85.87 -20.51 20.10
CA ALA A 23 -85.26 -21.63 20.80
C ALA A 23 -83.83 -21.91 20.28
N ALA A 24 -83.60 -21.84 18.97
CA ALA A 24 -82.27 -21.95 18.39
C ALA A 24 -81.35 -20.76 18.75
N LEU A 25 -81.87 -19.53 18.77
CA LEU A 25 -81.12 -18.37 19.25
C LEU A 25 -80.72 -18.49 20.73
N PHE A 26 -81.56 -19.15 21.54
CA PHE A 26 -81.27 -19.42 22.93
C PHE A 26 -80.20 -20.50 23.11
N SER A 27 -80.17 -21.54 22.25
CA SER A 27 -79.11 -22.56 22.30
C SER A 27 -77.73 -21.99 21.95
N GLY A 28 -77.70 -20.93 21.14
CA GLY A 28 -76.47 -20.27 20.68
C GLY A 28 -75.63 -21.15 19.76
N ASP A 29 -76.27 -22.16 19.15
CA ASP A 29 -75.70 -23.04 18.14
C ASP A 29 -75.99 -22.43 16.76
N ASP A 30 -74.96 -21.92 16.10
CA ASP A 30 -75.10 -21.18 14.84
C ASP A 30 -75.70 -22.07 13.73
N GLU A 31 -75.44 -23.38 13.74
CA GLU A 31 -76.03 -24.34 12.78
C GLU A 31 -77.53 -24.56 13.03
N GLN A 32 -77.95 -24.65 14.31
CA GLN A 32 -79.38 -24.74 14.65
C GLN A 32 -80.13 -23.45 14.29
N ILE A 33 -79.50 -22.28 14.48
CA ILE A 33 -80.09 -20.99 14.12
C ILE A 33 -80.32 -20.92 12.61
N VAL A 34 -79.32 -21.28 11.81
CA VAL A 34 -79.41 -21.28 10.34
C VAL A 34 -80.44 -22.28 9.84
N GLU A 35 -80.48 -23.50 10.39
CA GLU A 35 -81.45 -24.52 10.00
C GLU A 35 -82.88 -24.14 10.39
N ALA A 36 -83.10 -23.54 11.57
CA ALA A 36 -84.41 -23.05 11.98
C ALA A 36 -84.91 -21.91 11.09
N CYS A 37 -84.00 -21.08 10.56
CA CYS A 37 -84.33 -19.99 9.64
C CYS A 37 -84.60 -20.47 8.20
N ARG A 38 -84.03 -21.60 7.76
CA ARG A 38 -84.16 -22.13 6.41
C ARG A 38 -85.63 -22.46 6.09
N GLY A 39 -86.19 -21.81 5.07
CA GLY A 39 -87.60 -21.96 4.67
C GLY A 39 -88.59 -21.15 5.53
N ASN A 40 -88.11 -20.39 6.53
CA ASN A 40 -88.90 -19.53 7.40
C ASN A 40 -88.51 -18.05 7.26
N GLU A 41 -87.90 -17.64 6.14
CA GLU A 41 -87.32 -16.31 5.95
C GLU A 41 -88.35 -15.18 6.10
N ARG A 42 -89.62 -15.46 5.76
CA ARG A 42 -90.75 -14.51 5.88
C ARG A 42 -91.04 -14.12 7.34
N HIS A 43 -90.65 -14.95 8.30
CA HIS A 43 -90.89 -14.72 9.73
C HIS A 43 -89.79 -13.87 10.40
N LEU A 44 -88.67 -13.58 9.71
CA LEU A 44 -87.54 -12.82 10.28
C LEU A 44 -87.90 -11.37 10.65
N HIS A 45 -88.98 -10.81 10.07
CA HIS A 45 -89.47 -9.48 10.42
C HIS A 45 -90.05 -9.40 11.85
N ALA A 46 -90.47 -10.52 12.43
CA ALA A 46 -91.04 -10.60 13.78
C ALA A 46 -89.98 -10.58 14.91
N PHE A 47 -88.69 -10.53 14.56
CA PHE A 47 -87.57 -10.52 15.50
C PHE A 47 -87.06 -9.10 15.75
N SER A 48 -86.46 -8.87 16.93
CA SER A 48 -85.79 -7.62 17.25
C SER A 48 -84.54 -7.40 16.40
N ASP A 49 -84.04 -6.16 16.33
CA ASP A 49 -82.80 -5.84 15.60
C ASP A 49 -81.59 -6.62 16.11
N GLU A 50 -81.53 -6.85 17.42
CA GLU A 50 -80.44 -7.60 18.04
C GLU A 50 -80.52 -9.09 17.68
N GLU A 51 -81.71 -9.68 17.72
CA GLU A 51 -81.91 -11.06 17.25
C GLU A 51 -81.58 -11.18 15.76
N ARG A 52 -81.97 -10.22 14.93
CA ARG A 52 -81.62 -10.20 13.49
C ARG A 52 -80.11 -10.12 13.27
N LYS A 53 -79.38 -9.30 14.02
CA LYS A 53 -77.90 -9.26 13.96
C LYS A 53 -77.28 -10.60 14.35
N ARG A 54 -77.80 -11.24 15.41
CA ARG A 54 -77.34 -12.57 15.83
C ARG A 54 -77.62 -13.64 14.77
N ILE A 55 -78.81 -13.60 14.15
CA ILE A 55 -79.15 -14.47 13.02
C ILE A 55 -78.17 -14.24 11.86
N ALA A 56 -77.94 -12.99 11.46
CA ALA A 56 -77.01 -12.66 10.38
C ALA A 56 -75.58 -13.14 10.66
N LEU A 57 -75.08 -12.94 11.89
CA LEU A 57 -73.78 -13.43 12.31
C LEU A 57 -73.70 -14.96 12.30
N ALA A 58 -74.79 -15.65 12.70
CA ALA A 58 -74.85 -17.11 12.64
C ALA A 58 -74.78 -17.61 11.19
N PHE A 59 -75.51 -16.99 10.24
CA PHE A 59 -75.39 -17.28 8.81
C PHE A 59 -73.96 -17.10 8.29
N GLU A 60 -73.33 -15.98 8.63
CA GLU A 60 -71.95 -15.69 8.23
C GLU A 60 -70.96 -16.72 8.80
N ARG A 61 -71.09 -17.06 10.09
CA ARG A 61 -70.25 -18.07 10.74
C ARG A 61 -70.40 -19.45 10.12
N VAL A 62 -71.63 -19.91 9.88
CA VAL A 62 -71.91 -21.21 9.25
C VAL A 62 -71.35 -21.24 7.83
N GLN A 63 -71.49 -20.15 7.07
CA GLN A 63 -70.90 -20.04 5.73
C GLN A 63 -69.37 -20.15 5.79
N VAL A 64 -68.70 -19.35 6.63
CA VAL A 64 -67.23 -19.37 6.77
C VAL A 64 -66.74 -20.75 7.25
N LEU A 65 -67.43 -21.37 8.21
CA LEU A 65 -67.10 -22.73 8.65
C LEU A 65 -67.28 -23.76 7.52
N THR A 66 -68.32 -23.62 6.70
CA THR A 66 -68.50 -24.48 5.52
C THR A 66 -67.33 -24.34 4.54
N GLU A 67 -66.91 -23.11 4.26
CA GLU A 67 -65.74 -22.84 3.40
C GLU A 67 -64.44 -23.41 4.01
N LEU A 68 -64.22 -23.23 5.31
CA LEU A 68 -63.06 -23.74 6.03
C LEU A 68 -63.02 -25.28 6.06
N ARG A 69 -64.16 -25.93 6.30
CA ARG A 69 -64.31 -27.39 6.25
C ARG A 69 -64.07 -27.95 4.86
N ALA A 70 -64.53 -27.26 3.82
CA ALA A 70 -64.19 -27.60 2.44
C ALA A 70 -62.67 -27.51 2.19
N ALA A 71 -62.00 -26.48 2.73
CA ALA A 71 -60.53 -26.37 2.65
C ALA A 71 -59.81 -27.49 3.43
N PHE A 72 -60.32 -27.90 4.59
CA PHE A 72 -59.81 -29.08 5.31
C PHE A 72 -59.95 -30.36 4.48
N ALA A 73 -61.09 -30.55 3.80
CA ALA A 73 -61.32 -31.71 2.95
C ALA A 73 -60.33 -31.79 1.77
N ARG A 74 -59.95 -30.63 1.21
CA ARG A 74 -58.90 -30.53 0.18
C ARG A 74 -57.47 -30.66 0.72
N GLN A 75 -57.29 -30.66 2.04
CA GLN A 75 -55.99 -30.69 2.71
C GLN A 75 -55.03 -29.60 2.22
N SER A 76 -55.55 -28.41 1.88
CA SER A 76 -54.74 -27.30 1.38
C SER A 76 -54.38 -26.33 2.51
N PRO A 77 -53.14 -26.33 3.03
CA PRO A 77 -52.76 -25.46 4.15
C PRO A 77 -52.90 -23.97 3.80
N ASP A 78 -52.60 -23.60 2.55
CA ASP A 78 -52.76 -22.24 2.04
C ASP A 78 -54.22 -21.78 2.10
N GLU A 79 -55.17 -22.61 1.63
CA GLU A 79 -56.60 -22.26 1.67
C GLU A 79 -57.11 -22.16 3.11
N ILE A 80 -56.73 -23.11 3.97
CA ILE A 80 -57.12 -23.14 5.38
C ILE A 80 -56.68 -21.85 6.08
N VAL A 81 -55.39 -21.49 5.98
CA VAL A 81 -54.84 -20.31 6.65
C VAL A 81 -55.39 -19.03 6.05
N ARG A 82 -55.60 -18.97 4.73
CA ARG A 82 -56.20 -17.79 4.07
C ARG A 82 -57.62 -17.54 4.54
N ILE A 83 -58.48 -18.57 4.55
CA ILE A 83 -59.88 -18.44 5.00
C ILE A 83 -59.91 -18.07 6.48
N TYR A 84 -59.13 -18.75 7.33
CA TYR A 84 -59.06 -18.44 8.75
C TYR A 84 -58.60 -17.00 9.01
N SER A 85 -57.51 -16.56 8.38
CA SER A 85 -56.96 -15.21 8.59
C SER A 85 -57.91 -14.11 8.12
N LYS A 86 -58.70 -14.38 7.05
CA LYS A 86 -59.70 -13.44 6.54
C LYS A 86 -60.90 -13.28 7.49
N HIS A 87 -61.22 -14.32 8.26
CA HIS A 87 -62.44 -14.39 9.07
C HIS A 87 -62.16 -14.70 10.55
N ILE A 88 -60.99 -14.33 11.06
CA ILE A 88 -60.56 -14.66 12.42
C ILE A 88 -61.52 -14.11 13.48
N ASP A 89 -61.94 -12.85 13.33
CA ASP A 89 -62.84 -12.18 14.28
C ASP A 89 -64.22 -12.85 14.38
N ILE A 90 -64.67 -13.44 13.26
CA ILE A 90 -65.95 -14.14 13.16
C ILE A 90 -65.86 -15.54 13.81
N LEU A 91 -64.73 -16.22 13.58
CA LEU A 91 -64.49 -17.60 14.01
C LEU A 91 -64.08 -17.73 15.48
N GLU A 92 -63.34 -16.77 16.06
CA GLU A 92 -62.84 -16.88 17.44
C GLU A 92 -63.97 -17.02 18.47
N GLY A 93 -65.09 -16.33 18.25
CA GLY A 93 -66.31 -16.39 19.07
C GLY A 93 -67.36 -17.41 18.61
N CYS A 94 -67.10 -18.18 17.54
CA CYS A 94 -68.03 -19.19 17.06
C CYS A 94 -67.94 -20.46 17.91
N ARG A 95 -69.07 -20.87 18.50
CA ARG A 95 -69.15 -22.07 19.35
C ARG A 95 -69.00 -23.36 18.55
N ASN A 96 -69.46 -23.35 17.30
CA ASN A 96 -69.40 -24.49 16.38
C ASN A 96 -68.00 -24.69 15.78
N PHE A 97 -67.05 -23.76 15.99
CA PHE A 97 -65.65 -23.93 15.61
C PHE A 97 -64.90 -24.76 16.66
N SER A 98 -64.87 -26.07 16.42
CA SER A 98 -64.42 -27.07 17.37
C SER A 98 -62.94 -26.94 17.72
N ARG A 99 -62.54 -27.53 18.86
CA ARG A 99 -61.13 -27.62 19.27
C ARG A 99 -60.28 -28.36 18.23
N GLU A 100 -60.82 -29.37 17.57
CA GLU A 100 -60.12 -30.13 16.54
C GLU A 100 -59.87 -29.27 15.30
N GLU A 101 -60.87 -28.51 14.85
CA GLU A 101 -60.70 -27.61 13.69
C GLU A 101 -59.71 -26.48 14.02
N ARG A 102 -59.76 -25.91 15.23
CA ARG A 102 -58.74 -24.96 15.72
C ARG A 102 -57.34 -25.58 15.66
N GLN A 103 -57.20 -26.84 16.09
CA GLN A 103 -55.94 -27.57 16.01
C GLN A 103 -55.48 -27.80 14.58
N ARG A 104 -56.40 -28.11 13.65
CA ARG A 104 -56.10 -28.25 12.22
C ARG A 104 -55.63 -26.94 11.58
N VAL A 105 -56.22 -25.80 11.95
CA VAL A 105 -55.73 -24.48 11.53
C VAL A 105 -54.29 -24.25 12.02
N ILE A 106 -54.01 -24.55 13.30
CA ILE A 106 -52.65 -24.43 13.86
C ILE A 106 -51.67 -25.33 13.09
N GLN A 107 -52.04 -26.58 12.81
CA GLN A 107 -51.22 -27.50 12.02
C GLN A 107 -50.97 -27.00 10.60
N ALA A 108 -51.99 -26.48 9.92
CA ALA A 108 -51.86 -25.87 8.59
C ALA A 108 -50.90 -24.67 8.60
N LYS A 109 -51.02 -23.78 9.61
CA LYS A 109 -50.10 -22.65 9.79
C LYS A 109 -48.66 -23.11 10.00
N ARG A 110 -48.44 -24.13 10.84
CA ARG A 110 -47.11 -24.71 11.06
C ARG A 110 -46.52 -25.33 9.79
N ALA A 111 -47.34 -26.03 9.01
CA ALA A 111 -46.92 -26.60 7.73
C ALA A 111 -46.46 -25.52 6.73
N LEU A 112 -47.17 -24.40 6.66
CA LEU A 112 -46.76 -23.26 5.82
C LEU A 112 -45.44 -22.63 6.30
N LEU A 113 -45.25 -22.45 7.61
CA LEU A 113 -44.01 -21.90 8.17
C LEU A 113 -42.80 -22.81 7.90
N LEU A 114 -42.97 -24.12 8.03
CA LEU A 114 -41.92 -25.09 7.70
C LEU A 114 -41.61 -25.09 6.20
N ARG A 115 -42.64 -25.02 5.34
CA ARG A 115 -42.46 -24.90 3.89
C ARG A 115 -41.70 -23.63 3.51
N ASP A 116 -41.99 -22.50 4.16
CA ASP A 116 -41.27 -21.23 3.95
C ASP A 116 -39.79 -21.35 4.32
N LEU A 117 -39.48 -21.98 5.47
CA LEU A 117 -38.11 -22.24 5.88
C LEU A 117 -37.37 -23.16 4.89
N GLU A 118 -38.01 -24.23 4.41
CA GLU A 118 -37.42 -25.12 3.41
C GLU A 118 -37.13 -24.40 2.09
N LEU A 119 -38.04 -23.53 1.64
CA LEU A 119 -37.83 -22.70 0.46
C LEU A 119 -36.66 -21.73 0.68
N ALA A 120 -36.60 -21.08 1.84
CA ALA A 120 -35.49 -20.20 2.20
C ALA A 120 -34.14 -20.92 2.18
N MET A 121 -34.08 -22.15 2.74
CA MET A 121 -32.90 -23.00 2.73
C MET A 121 -32.48 -23.40 1.31
N ARG A 122 -33.44 -23.75 0.44
CA ARG A 122 -33.16 -24.07 -0.97
C ARG A 122 -32.63 -22.88 -1.76
N VAL A 123 -33.16 -21.69 -1.50
CA VAL A 123 -32.69 -20.44 -2.13
C VAL A 123 -31.31 -20.05 -1.59
N GLY A 124 -31.00 -20.41 -0.34
CA GLY A 124 -29.74 -20.07 0.32
C GLY A 124 -29.66 -18.60 0.72
N ASP A 125 -30.81 -17.93 0.91
CA ASP A 125 -30.83 -16.56 1.40
C ASP A 125 -30.76 -16.54 2.94
N ILE A 126 -29.61 -16.18 3.48
CA ILE A 126 -29.35 -16.20 4.93
C ILE A 126 -30.36 -15.35 5.72
N PHE A 127 -30.82 -14.22 5.16
CA PHE A 127 -31.78 -13.36 5.85
C PHE A 127 -33.18 -13.98 5.87
N TRP A 128 -33.57 -14.63 4.78
CA TRP A 128 -34.83 -15.36 4.72
C TRP A 128 -34.80 -16.59 5.62
N ILE A 129 -33.71 -17.36 5.63
CA ILE A 129 -33.54 -18.54 6.49
C ILE A 129 -33.70 -18.14 7.97
N GLU A 130 -33.04 -17.07 8.41
CA GLU A 130 -33.14 -16.62 9.81
C GLU A 130 -34.55 -16.14 10.15
N ARG A 131 -35.20 -15.35 9.27
CA ARG A 131 -36.56 -14.84 9.48
C ARG A 131 -37.61 -15.96 9.48
N ALA A 132 -37.53 -16.88 8.51
CA ALA A 132 -38.44 -18.02 8.39
C ALA A 132 -38.26 -18.97 9.57
N GLY A 133 -37.01 -19.23 9.97
CA GLY A 133 -36.67 -20.04 11.13
C GLY A 133 -37.20 -19.47 12.43
N ARG A 134 -37.03 -18.15 12.64
CA ARG A 134 -37.61 -17.44 13.79
C ARG A 134 -39.14 -17.53 13.80
N SER A 135 -39.78 -17.27 12.66
CA SER A 135 -41.25 -17.36 12.53
C SER A 135 -41.77 -18.77 12.80
N ALA A 136 -41.05 -19.81 12.34
CA ALA A 136 -41.38 -21.20 12.63
C ALA A 136 -41.23 -21.53 14.11
N ALA A 137 -40.16 -21.08 14.76
CA ALA A 137 -39.94 -21.27 16.20
C ALA A 137 -41.02 -20.55 17.04
N GLU A 138 -41.33 -19.29 16.73
CA GLU A 138 -42.40 -18.51 17.38
C GLU A 138 -43.79 -19.13 17.14
N GLY A 139 -44.01 -19.75 15.98
CA GLY A 139 -45.22 -20.53 15.66
C GLY A 139 -45.31 -21.90 16.36
N GLY A 140 -44.31 -22.27 17.17
CA GLY A 140 -44.22 -23.54 17.87
C GLY A 140 -44.05 -24.74 16.94
N CYS A 141 -43.40 -24.57 15.78
CA CYS A 141 -43.02 -25.68 14.92
C CYS A 141 -41.92 -26.52 15.59
N GLN A 142 -41.95 -27.84 15.36
CA GLN A 142 -40.82 -28.71 15.70
C GLN A 142 -39.83 -28.69 14.55
N LEU A 143 -38.63 -28.14 14.79
CA LEU A 143 -37.58 -28.04 13.79
C LEU A 143 -36.73 -29.31 13.78
N SER A 144 -36.33 -29.77 12.60
CA SER A 144 -35.32 -30.82 12.46
C SER A 144 -33.93 -30.32 12.90
N GLN A 145 -33.01 -31.23 13.19
CA GLN A 145 -31.62 -30.87 13.52
C GLN A 145 -30.95 -30.10 12.37
N GLU A 146 -31.19 -30.50 11.13
CA GLU A 146 -30.67 -29.82 9.94
C GLU A 146 -31.20 -28.39 9.83
N GLN A 147 -32.52 -28.19 10.02
CA GLN A 147 -33.15 -26.87 10.02
C GLN A 147 -32.58 -25.97 11.12
N TYR A 148 -32.40 -26.52 12.33
CA TYR A 148 -31.80 -25.78 13.44
C TYR A 148 -30.37 -25.34 13.12
N LEU A 149 -29.53 -26.25 12.63
CA LEU A 149 -28.15 -25.93 12.24
C LEU A 149 -28.10 -24.91 11.09
N ALA A 150 -29.02 -24.98 10.13
CA ALA A 150 -29.11 -24.01 9.05
C ALA A 150 -29.46 -22.60 9.56
N ILE A 151 -30.41 -22.50 10.50
CA ILE A 151 -30.77 -21.23 11.15
C ILE A 151 -29.60 -20.66 11.95
N GLU A 152 -28.93 -21.48 12.76
CA GLU A 152 -27.77 -21.05 13.54
C GLU A 152 -26.61 -20.60 12.63
N ARG A 153 -26.32 -21.34 11.56
CA ARG A 153 -25.32 -20.92 10.56
C ARG A 153 -25.71 -19.61 9.91
N ALA A 154 -26.99 -19.42 9.53
CA ALA A 154 -27.47 -18.17 8.95
C ALA A 154 -27.28 -16.99 9.92
N ARG A 155 -27.56 -17.16 11.22
CA ARG A 155 -27.32 -16.13 12.25
C ARG A 155 -25.84 -15.76 12.38
N GLN A 156 -24.95 -16.76 12.39
CA GLN A 156 -23.51 -16.54 12.42
C GLN A 156 -23.03 -15.80 11.16
N THR A 157 -23.49 -16.21 9.98
CA THR A 157 -23.16 -15.55 8.71
C THR A 157 -23.67 -14.11 8.67
N ILE A 158 -24.89 -13.83 9.14
CA ILE A 158 -25.42 -12.44 9.22
C ILE A 158 -24.55 -11.59 10.15
N THR A 159 -24.12 -12.14 11.28
CA THR A 159 -23.28 -11.43 12.24
C THR A 159 -21.90 -11.13 11.64
N ALA A 160 -21.26 -12.13 11.01
CA ALA A 160 -19.98 -11.97 10.33
C ALA A 160 -20.07 -10.97 9.16
N LEU A 161 -21.15 -11.01 8.37
CA LEU A 161 -21.39 -10.07 7.28
C LEU A 161 -21.49 -8.62 7.80
N ARG A 162 -22.24 -8.40 8.89
CA ARG A 162 -22.35 -7.07 9.50
C ARG A 162 -21.02 -6.55 10.02
N GLN A 163 -20.23 -7.40 10.67
CA GLN A 163 -18.89 -7.04 11.14
C GLN A 163 -17.98 -6.67 9.96
N LEU A 164 -18.03 -7.44 8.87
CA LEU A 164 -17.28 -7.14 7.66
C LEU A 164 -17.71 -5.80 7.04
N GLN A 165 -19.01 -5.57 6.91
CA GLN A 165 -19.55 -4.34 6.36
C GLN A 165 -19.15 -3.11 7.19
N GLN A 166 -19.19 -3.24 8.51
CA GLN A 166 -18.72 -2.19 9.41
C GLN A 166 -17.21 -1.94 9.23
N ALA A 167 -16.40 -2.98 9.11
CA ALA A 167 -14.96 -2.85 8.88
C ALA A 167 -14.65 -2.17 7.52
N ILE A 168 -15.41 -2.53 6.47
CA ILE A 168 -15.31 -1.89 5.15
C ILE A 168 -15.72 -0.42 5.22
N GLN A 169 -16.77 -0.09 5.98
CA GLN A 169 -17.24 1.29 6.13
C GLN A 169 -16.21 2.18 6.85
N VAL A 170 -15.47 1.62 7.82
CA VAL A 170 -14.36 2.31 8.52
C VAL A 170 -13.08 2.38 7.67
N ASP A 171 -13.03 1.63 6.58
CA ASP A 171 -11.90 1.49 5.65
C ASP A 171 -10.58 1.10 6.34
N ASP A 172 -10.67 0.18 7.31
CA ASP A 172 -9.52 -0.33 8.05
C ASP A 172 -9.14 -1.73 7.58
N ASP A 173 -8.00 -1.86 6.89
CA ASP A 173 -7.54 -3.13 6.33
C ASP A 173 -7.38 -4.23 7.39
N VAL A 174 -6.91 -3.89 8.60
CA VAL A 174 -6.73 -4.86 9.68
C VAL A 174 -8.08 -5.36 10.15
N ALA A 175 -9.04 -4.45 10.36
CA ALA A 175 -10.39 -4.80 10.75
C ALA A 175 -11.10 -5.63 9.66
N ILE A 176 -10.90 -5.30 8.38
CA ILE A 176 -11.49 -6.03 7.25
C ILE A 176 -11.01 -7.47 7.22
N VAL A 177 -9.70 -7.69 7.33
CA VAL A 177 -9.13 -9.04 7.31
C VAL A 177 -9.52 -9.85 8.55
N GLN A 178 -9.61 -9.21 9.72
CA GLN A 178 -10.05 -9.89 10.96
C GLN A 178 -11.54 -10.23 10.94
N ALA A 179 -12.38 -9.36 10.38
CA ALA A 179 -13.82 -9.60 10.27
C ALA A 179 -14.17 -10.62 9.18
N TYR A 180 -13.28 -10.85 8.21
CA TYR A 180 -13.50 -11.82 7.14
C TYR A 180 -13.35 -13.26 7.63
N ASN A 181 -14.48 -13.91 7.91
CA ASN A 181 -14.55 -15.34 8.21
C ASN A 181 -14.80 -16.15 6.93
N ALA A 182 -13.74 -16.73 6.35
CA ALA A 182 -13.81 -17.49 5.10
C ALA A 182 -14.84 -18.64 5.14
N GLU A 183 -14.95 -19.36 6.27
CA GLU A 183 -15.87 -20.51 6.41
C GLU A 183 -17.35 -20.12 6.31
N LEU A 184 -17.69 -18.90 6.74
CA LEU A 184 -19.05 -18.37 6.71
C LEU A 184 -19.34 -17.53 5.47
N LEU A 185 -18.33 -16.85 4.92
CA LEU A 185 -18.51 -15.77 3.95
C LEU A 185 -18.10 -16.16 2.51
N ASP A 186 -17.24 -17.15 2.28
CA ASP A 186 -16.78 -17.51 0.92
C ASP A 186 -17.95 -17.86 -0.03
N ASN A 187 -19.02 -18.45 0.50
CA ASN A 187 -20.21 -18.87 -0.25
C ASN A 187 -21.44 -17.97 0.00
N CYS A 188 -21.27 -16.84 0.69
CA CYS A 188 -22.37 -15.95 1.01
C CYS A 188 -22.75 -15.09 -0.21
N ARG A 189 -23.93 -15.35 -0.79
CA ARG A 189 -24.43 -14.63 -1.98
C ARG A 189 -24.73 -13.15 -1.73
N GLN A 190 -24.89 -12.77 -0.47
CA GLN A 190 -25.20 -11.41 -0.04
C GLN A 190 -23.97 -10.49 -0.03
N ILE A 191 -22.76 -11.04 -0.15
CA ILE A 191 -21.54 -10.23 -0.31
C ILE A 191 -21.45 -9.79 -1.77
N SER A 192 -21.41 -8.48 -1.97
CA SER A 192 -21.22 -7.90 -3.29
C SER A 192 -19.81 -8.15 -3.83
N ALA A 193 -19.67 -8.15 -5.16
CA ALA A 193 -18.36 -8.26 -5.81
C ALA A 193 -17.39 -7.13 -5.39
N GLN A 194 -17.92 -5.95 -5.05
CA GLN A 194 -17.13 -4.82 -4.58
C GLN A 194 -16.59 -5.04 -3.17
N GLU A 195 -17.42 -5.50 -2.23
CA GLU A 195 -16.98 -5.85 -0.87
C GLU A 195 -15.90 -6.94 -0.92
N MET A 196 -16.11 -7.99 -1.72
CA MET A 196 -15.13 -9.07 -1.89
C MET A 196 -13.81 -8.56 -2.51
N LYS A 197 -13.89 -7.65 -3.48
CA LYS A 197 -12.69 -6.98 -4.03
C LYS A 197 -11.94 -6.20 -2.95
N ARG A 198 -12.66 -5.46 -2.09
CA ARG A 198 -12.08 -4.69 -0.99
C ARG A 198 -11.40 -5.59 0.05
N VAL A 199 -11.98 -6.76 0.36
CA VAL A 199 -11.35 -7.78 1.22
C VAL A 199 -10.03 -8.26 0.64
N ARG A 200 -10.01 -8.64 -0.65
CA ARG A 200 -8.78 -9.10 -1.32
C ARG A 200 -7.70 -8.02 -1.32
N GLN A 201 -8.07 -6.77 -1.56
CA GLN A 201 -7.16 -5.63 -1.47
C GLN A 201 -6.57 -5.46 -0.06
N ALA A 202 -7.40 -5.58 0.99
CA ALA A 202 -6.92 -5.54 2.38
C ALA A 202 -5.93 -6.66 2.68
N GLN A 203 -6.25 -7.89 2.27
CA GLN A 203 -5.39 -9.08 2.44
C GLN A 203 -4.05 -8.91 1.72
N ASP A 204 -4.07 -8.49 0.45
CA ASP A 204 -2.87 -8.28 -0.36
C ASP A 204 -1.99 -7.17 0.23
N ARG A 205 -2.60 -6.05 0.65
CA ARG A 205 -1.89 -4.94 1.26
C ARG A 205 -1.24 -5.33 2.58
N LEU A 206 -1.94 -6.05 3.47
CA LEU A 206 -1.37 -6.53 4.73
C LEU A 206 -0.28 -7.58 4.53
N ARG A 207 -0.44 -8.48 3.57
CA ARG A 207 0.60 -9.45 3.21
C ARG A 207 1.86 -8.75 2.72
N ARG A 208 1.71 -7.76 1.82
CA ARG A 208 2.84 -6.95 1.34
C ARG A 208 3.47 -6.14 2.47
N TRP A 209 2.66 -5.59 3.38
CA TRP A 209 3.14 -4.87 4.56
C TRP A 209 4.02 -5.74 5.45
N GLN A 210 3.64 -6.98 5.72
CA GLN A 210 4.46 -7.91 6.50
C GLN A 210 5.82 -8.17 5.84
N LEU A 211 5.83 -8.39 4.52
CA LEU A 211 7.07 -8.55 3.76
C LEU A 211 7.94 -7.28 3.78
N LEU A 212 7.30 -6.11 3.70
CA LEU A 212 7.97 -4.82 3.76
C LEU A 212 8.58 -4.57 5.15
N GLN A 213 7.88 -4.92 6.23
CA GLN A 213 8.42 -4.84 7.59
C GLN A 213 9.68 -5.70 7.77
N MET A 214 9.70 -6.92 7.22
CA MET A 214 10.89 -7.76 7.23
C MET A 214 12.06 -7.15 6.44
N ALA A 215 11.76 -6.47 5.32
CA ALA A 215 12.77 -5.79 4.51
C ALA A 215 13.32 -4.54 5.22
N LEU A 216 12.45 -3.75 5.85
CA LEU A 216 12.82 -2.60 6.68
C LEU A 216 13.69 -3.01 7.87
N ALA A 217 13.35 -4.09 8.56
CA ALA A 217 14.13 -4.62 9.67
C ALA A 217 15.54 -5.11 9.26
N ARG A 218 15.74 -5.44 7.98
CA ARG A 218 17.02 -5.88 7.41
C ARG A 218 17.75 -4.78 6.65
N GLU A 219 17.18 -3.59 6.55
CA GLU A 219 17.72 -2.46 5.78
C GLU A 219 18.06 -2.85 4.32
N ASP A 220 17.23 -3.72 3.71
CA ASP A 220 17.39 -4.18 2.34
C ASP A 220 16.72 -3.22 1.36
N ASP A 221 17.44 -2.17 0.95
CA ASP A 221 16.96 -1.11 0.06
C ASP A 221 16.31 -1.66 -1.22
N ARG A 222 16.85 -2.74 -1.83
CA ARG A 222 16.29 -3.33 -3.06
C ARG A 222 14.93 -3.95 -2.81
N ARG A 223 14.80 -4.69 -1.72
CA ARG A 223 13.54 -5.36 -1.36
C ARG A 223 12.50 -4.37 -0.86
N ILE A 224 12.91 -3.32 -0.17
CA ILE A 224 12.04 -2.21 0.20
C ILE A 224 11.50 -1.55 -1.07
N ALA A 225 12.36 -1.17 -2.01
CA ALA A 225 11.96 -0.48 -3.24
C ALA A 225 11.04 -1.32 -4.15
N SER A 226 11.17 -2.65 -4.16
CA SER A 226 10.32 -3.52 -4.97
C SER A 226 8.96 -3.85 -4.33
N LEU A 227 8.87 -3.79 -3.00
CA LEU A 227 7.62 -4.07 -2.27
C LEU A 227 6.79 -2.81 -2.01
N TYR A 228 7.44 -1.65 -1.87
CA TYR A 228 6.78 -0.39 -1.57
C TYR A 228 6.19 0.23 -2.85
N ASP A 229 4.86 0.34 -2.86
CA ASP A 229 4.09 1.06 -3.87
C ASP A 229 3.41 2.26 -3.19
N PRO A 230 3.79 3.51 -3.52
CA PRO A 230 3.23 4.72 -2.91
C PRO A 230 1.71 4.83 -3.06
N VAL A 231 1.12 4.27 -4.12
CA VAL A 231 -0.33 4.28 -4.34
C VAL A 231 -1.01 3.27 -3.42
N LEU A 232 -0.36 2.14 -3.16
CA LEU A 232 -0.91 1.11 -2.28
C LEU A 232 -0.79 1.51 -0.80
N PHE A 233 0.29 2.20 -0.42
CA PHE A 233 0.61 2.61 0.96
C PHE A 233 0.47 4.12 1.16
N ASP A 234 -0.68 4.65 0.74
CA ASP A 234 -1.05 6.05 0.92
C ASP A 234 -1.15 6.45 2.41
N GLU A 235 -1.51 7.71 2.66
CA GLU A 235 -1.66 8.24 4.02
C GLU A 235 -2.76 7.56 4.83
N GLN A 236 -3.71 6.89 4.17
CA GLN A 236 -4.83 6.20 4.83
C GLN A 236 -4.42 4.84 5.40
N PHE A 237 -3.30 4.27 4.96
CA PHE A 237 -2.76 3.03 5.51
C PHE A 237 -2.15 3.24 6.91
N LYS A 238 -3.03 3.23 7.93
CA LYS A 238 -2.72 3.46 9.35
C LYS A 238 -1.55 2.64 9.92
N PRO A 239 -1.30 1.38 9.54
CA PRO A 239 -0.21 0.60 10.11
C PRO A 239 1.19 1.15 9.81
N MET A 240 1.35 2.03 8.82
CA MET A 240 2.64 2.58 8.39
C MET A 240 2.86 4.00 8.91
N SER A 241 3.91 4.17 9.70
CA SER A 241 4.32 5.48 10.21
C SER A 241 4.96 6.37 9.14
N ALA A 242 4.96 7.69 9.37
CA ALA A 242 5.62 8.64 8.49
C ALA A 242 7.14 8.38 8.34
N GLU A 243 7.80 7.94 9.41
CA GLU A 243 9.23 7.60 9.39
C GLU A 243 9.49 6.37 8.50
N GLN A 244 8.66 5.32 8.60
CA GLN A 244 8.77 4.15 7.73
C GLN A 244 8.54 4.54 6.26
N ARG A 245 7.61 5.47 6.00
CA ARG A 245 7.37 6.02 4.65
C ARG A 245 8.59 6.74 4.09
N ALA A 246 9.17 7.65 4.87
CA ALA A 246 10.40 8.33 4.49
C ALA A 246 11.56 7.35 4.22
N ARG A 247 11.68 6.28 5.02
CA ARG A 247 12.67 5.21 4.79
C ARG A 247 12.42 4.46 3.47
N CYS A 248 11.16 4.14 3.15
CA CYS A 248 10.83 3.49 1.89
C CYS A 248 11.11 4.38 0.68
N GLU A 249 10.81 5.67 0.77
CA GLU A 249 11.10 6.66 -0.28
C GLU A 249 12.61 6.82 -0.49
N LEU A 250 13.38 6.90 0.60
CA LEU A 250 14.84 6.93 0.56
C LEU A 250 15.42 5.67 -0.11
N ALA A 251 14.90 4.49 0.23
CA ALA A 251 15.32 3.24 -0.40
C ALA A 251 15.06 3.24 -1.93
N ILE A 252 13.90 3.76 -2.39
CA ILE A 252 13.63 3.94 -3.82
C ILE A 252 14.65 4.88 -4.46
N GLN A 253 14.93 6.02 -3.84
CA GLN A 253 15.90 7.00 -4.36
C GLN A 253 17.30 6.39 -4.46
N ARG A 254 17.73 5.65 -3.43
CA ARG A 254 19.01 4.93 -3.41
C ARG A 254 19.11 3.87 -4.49
N VAL A 255 18.07 3.07 -4.69
CA VAL A 255 18.04 2.04 -5.75
C VAL A 255 18.14 2.70 -7.13
N ARG A 256 17.38 3.78 -7.38
CA ARG A 256 17.47 4.53 -8.65
C ARG A 256 18.84 5.17 -8.86
N ALA A 257 19.44 5.75 -7.82
CA ALA A 257 20.79 6.30 -7.88
C ALA A 257 21.82 5.19 -8.18
N TYR A 258 21.69 4.04 -7.54
CA TYR A 258 22.54 2.87 -7.77
C TYR A 258 22.40 2.34 -9.21
N GLU A 259 21.19 2.28 -9.77
CA GLU A 259 20.96 1.87 -11.16
C GLU A 259 21.62 2.81 -12.17
N ARG A 260 21.52 4.14 -11.96
CA ARG A 260 22.24 5.13 -12.78
C ARG A 260 23.75 4.92 -12.72
N LEU A 261 24.29 4.67 -11.52
CA LEU A 261 25.70 4.38 -11.34
C LEU A 261 26.12 3.06 -12.01
N GLN A 262 25.28 2.01 -11.97
CA GLN A 262 25.54 0.76 -12.68
C GLN A 262 25.66 0.97 -14.20
N GLN A 263 24.78 1.79 -14.77
CA GLN A 263 24.87 2.17 -16.19
C GLN A 263 26.17 2.92 -16.48
N ALA A 264 26.59 3.83 -15.59
CA ALA A 264 27.87 4.53 -15.73
C ALA A 264 29.07 3.58 -15.62
N PHE A 265 29.03 2.55 -14.78
CA PHE A 265 30.09 1.54 -14.73
C PHE A 265 30.23 0.75 -16.03
N GLN A 266 29.13 0.56 -16.78
CA GLN A 266 29.15 -0.14 -18.06
C GLN A 266 29.84 0.67 -19.16
N THR A 267 29.82 2.00 -19.11
CA THR A 267 30.53 2.84 -20.08
C THR A 267 32.04 2.77 -19.90
N GLY A 268 32.51 2.53 -18.67
CA GLY A 268 33.92 2.59 -18.31
C GLY A 268 34.52 4.00 -18.34
N ASP A 269 33.71 5.03 -18.60
CA ASP A 269 34.14 6.43 -18.60
C ASP A 269 34.20 6.98 -17.17
N PRO A 270 35.39 7.40 -16.69
CA PRO A 270 35.53 7.96 -15.35
C PRO A 270 34.65 9.18 -15.10
N GLN A 271 34.42 10.03 -16.11
CA GLN A 271 33.60 11.23 -15.96
C GLN A 271 32.14 10.85 -15.73
N HIS A 272 31.59 9.93 -16.52
CA HIS A 272 30.24 9.43 -16.33
C HIS A 272 30.05 8.75 -14.97
N ILE A 273 31.04 8.00 -14.48
CA ILE A 273 30.98 7.37 -13.15
C ILE A 273 30.88 8.42 -12.05
N VAL A 274 31.73 9.47 -12.11
CA VAL A 274 31.72 10.55 -11.11
C VAL A 274 30.43 11.35 -11.16
N ASP A 275 29.92 11.67 -12.35
CA ASP A 275 28.69 12.47 -12.51
C ASP A 275 27.43 11.69 -12.11
N ALA A 276 27.42 10.37 -12.29
CA ALA A 276 26.32 9.51 -11.84
C ALA A 276 26.35 9.22 -10.33
N TYR A 277 27.49 9.48 -9.67
CA TYR A 277 27.65 9.19 -8.25
C TYR A 277 27.02 10.28 -7.37
N ASP A 278 26.00 9.90 -6.60
CA ASP A 278 25.36 10.74 -5.61
C ASP A 278 25.85 10.36 -4.20
N PRO A 279 26.77 11.14 -3.59
CA PRO A 279 27.34 10.79 -2.29
C PRO A 279 26.30 10.80 -1.16
N GLU A 280 25.34 11.73 -1.20
CA GLU A 280 24.32 11.87 -0.14
C GLU A 280 23.44 10.64 -0.03
N LEU A 281 23.09 10.05 -1.17
CA LEU A 281 22.27 8.84 -1.22
C LEU A 281 23.09 7.56 -1.02
N LEU A 282 24.27 7.46 -1.63
CA LEU A 282 24.97 6.19 -1.80
C LEU A 282 26.06 5.91 -0.76
N ASP A 283 26.67 6.93 -0.11
CA ASP A 283 27.73 6.69 0.89
C ASP A 283 27.24 5.83 2.06
N ALA A 284 26.01 6.12 2.52
CA ALA A 284 25.34 5.41 3.60
C ALA A 284 24.58 4.15 3.16
N SER A 285 24.52 3.85 1.85
CA SER A 285 23.76 2.70 1.34
C SER A 285 24.59 1.41 1.38
N SER A 286 23.92 0.30 1.73
CA SER A 286 24.45 -1.06 1.68
C SER A 286 24.52 -1.63 0.25
N LEU A 287 23.97 -0.91 -0.74
CA LEU A 287 23.94 -1.34 -2.14
C LEU A 287 25.33 -1.37 -2.80
N LEU A 288 26.26 -0.55 -2.31
CA LEU A 288 27.60 -0.45 -2.87
C LEU A 288 28.56 -1.45 -2.23
N THR A 289 29.18 -2.27 -3.06
CA THR A 289 30.28 -3.14 -2.62
C THR A 289 31.57 -2.32 -2.42
N ALA A 290 32.50 -2.84 -1.62
CA ALA A 290 33.82 -2.21 -1.42
C ALA A 290 34.57 -2.00 -2.75
N GLN A 291 34.45 -2.95 -3.68
CA GLN A 291 35.06 -2.84 -5.01
C GLN A 291 34.45 -1.69 -5.82
N GLN A 292 33.12 -1.51 -5.76
CA GLN A 292 32.45 -0.41 -6.45
C GLN A 292 32.86 0.94 -5.85
N ARG A 293 32.92 1.05 -4.51
CA ARG A 293 33.41 2.27 -3.82
C ARG A 293 34.83 2.61 -4.26
N ARG A 294 35.72 1.61 -4.31
CA ARG A 294 37.09 1.77 -4.83
C ARG A 294 37.08 2.26 -6.28
N ARG A 295 36.24 1.70 -7.14
CA ARG A 295 36.15 2.09 -8.55
C ARG A 295 35.65 3.52 -8.75
N ILE A 296 34.76 4.01 -7.88
CA ILE A 296 34.30 5.41 -7.88
C ILE A 296 35.47 6.33 -7.51
N GLU A 297 36.25 5.95 -6.50
CA GLU A 297 37.41 6.73 -6.07
C GLU A 297 38.51 6.75 -7.15
N GLU A 298 38.78 5.60 -7.79
CA GLU A 298 39.66 5.51 -8.97
C GLU A 298 39.19 6.44 -10.08
N ALA A 299 37.88 6.46 -10.37
CA ALA A 299 37.30 7.36 -11.37
C ALA A 299 37.48 8.84 -11.00
N ARG A 300 37.37 9.22 -9.71
CA ARG A 300 37.63 10.59 -9.24
C ARG A 300 39.07 11.04 -9.50
N TYR A 301 40.06 10.20 -9.19
CA TYR A 301 41.47 10.49 -9.49
C TYR A 301 41.73 10.60 -10.99
N GLN A 302 41.10 9.74 -11.79
CA GLN A 302 41.20 9.78 -13.24
C GLN A 302 40.58 11.06 -13.83
N VAL A 303 39.42 11.49 -13.35
CA VAL A 303 38.79 12.76 -13.75
C VAL A 303 39.66 13.96 -13.37
N LEU A 304 40.24 13.96 -12.16
CA LEU A 304 41.18 14.99 -11.72
C LEU A 304 42.36 15.10 -12.69
N MET A 305 42.95 13.96 -13.06
CA MET A 305 44.06 13.89 -14.02
C MET A 305 43.65 14.41 -15.41
N LEU A 306 42.49 13.99 -15.93
CA LEU A 306 41.99 14.46 -17.23
C LEU A 306 41.73 15.98 -17.24
N LYS A 307 41.21 16.54 -16.15
CA LYS A 307 40.99 17.99 -16.02
C LYS A 307 42.31 18.76 -15.97
N ALA A 308 43.28 18.28 -15.19
CA ALA A 308 44.61 18.87 -15.13
C ALA A 308 45.29 18.82 -16.50
N TRP A 309 45.23 17.68 -17.19
CA TRP A 309 45.78 17.51 -18.54
C TRP A 309 45.19 18.49 -19.54
N LYS A 310 43.87 18.64 -19.57
CA LYS A 310 43.17 19.60 -20.45
C LYS A 310 43.52 21.06 -20.14
N SER A 311 43.92 21.37 -18.90
CA SER A 311 44.29 22.74 -18.54
C SER A 311 45.66 23.15 -19.05
N GLY A 312 46.54 22.19 -19.39
CA GLY A 312 47.93 22.46 -19.80
C GLY A 312 48.83 23.01 -18.68
N ASP A 313 48.28 23.21 -17.47
CA ASP A 313 49.03 23.67 -16.31
C ASP A 313 49.88 22.53 -15.74
N LEU A 314 51.20 22.65 -15.92
CA LEU A 314 52.16 21.63 -15.51
C LEU A 314 52.07 21.30 -14.01
N GLU A 315 51.86 22.30 -13.16
CA GLU A 315 51.77 22.09 -11.71
C GLU A 315 50.56 21.23 -11.35
N ARG A 316 49.39 21.59 -11.91
CA ARG A 316 48.16 20.81 -11.74
C ARG A 316 48.28 19.39 -12.27
N ILE A 317 48.95 19.21 -13.41
CA ILE A 317 49.20 17.88 -14.00
C ILE A 317 50.02 17.03 -13.04
N MET A 318 51.10 17.58 -12.49
CA MET A 318 51.99 16.85 -11.60
C MET A 318 51.35 16.53 -10.25
N ASP A 319 50.56 17.44 -9.69
CA ASP A 319 49.81 17.19 -8.45
C ASP A 319 48.74 16.12 -8.65
N ALA A 320 47.97 16.19 -9.73
CA ALA A 320 47.00 15.15 -10.07
C ALA A 320 47.67 13.78 -10.32
N TYR A 321 48.81 13.76 -11.02
CA TYR A 321 49.56 12.54 -11.27
C TYR A 321 50.15 11.93 -9.99
N ARG A 322 50.69 12.75 -9.08
CA ARG A 322 51.16 12.30 -7.76
C ARG A 322 50.02 11.69 -6.95
N ALA A 323 48.86 12.35 -6.89
CA ALA A 323 47.67 11.83 -6.21
C ALA A 323 47.22 10.48 -6.80
N LEU A 324 47.18 10.37 -8.13
CA LEU A 324 46.84 9.15 -8.86
C LEU A 324 47.81 8.00 -8.56
N ARG A 325 49.13 8.27 -8.52
CA ARG A 325 50.15 7.27 -8.15
C ARG A 325 50.05 6.83 -6.69
N GLN A 326 49.82 7.77 -5.77
CA GLN A 326 49.65 7.47 -4.33
C GLN A 326 48.44 6.57 -4.09
N ALA A 327 47.36 6.76 -4.85
CA ALA A 327 46.17 5.93 -4.80
C ALA A 327 46.29 4.61 -5.61
N HIS A 328 47.44 4.34 -6.23
CA HIS A 328 47.69 3.15 -7.07
C HIS A 328 46.67 2.96 -8.21
N VAL A 329 46.21 4.06 -8.80
CA VAL A 329 45.23 4.05 -9.89
C VAL A 329 45.94 4.03 -11.24
N SER A 330 45.36 3.42 -12.26
CA SER A 330 45.89 3.45 -13.62
C SER A 330 45.66 4.79 -14.29
N LEU A 331 46.56 5.19 -15.19
CA LEU A 331 46.38 6.39 -16.02
C LEU A 331 45.10 6.27 -16.87
N PRO A 332 44.28 7.32 -16.95
CA PRO A 332 43.08 7.31 -17.76
C PRO A 332 43.44 7.29 -19.26
N ALA A 333 42.55 6.72 -20.06
CA ALA A 333 42.66 6.80 -21.51
C ALA A 333 42.65 8.26 -21.98
N GLY A 334 43.52 8.58 -22.95
CA GLY A 334 43.66 9.94 -23.49
C GLY A 334 44.74 10.80 -22.83
N VAL A 335 45.36 10.33 -21.73
CA VAL A 335 46.61 10.91 -21.24
C VAL A 335 47.76 10.17 -21.90
N ASP A 336 48.57 10.90 -22.66
CA ASP A 336 49.77 10.34 -23.27
C ASP A 336 50.85 10.12 -22.20
N ARG A 337 51.29 8.86 -22.09
CA ARG A 337 52.31 8.45 -21.13
C ARG A 337 53.66 9.09 -21.41
N GLU A 338 54.02 9.29 -22.68
CA GLU A 338 55.30 9.90 -23.05
C GLU A 338 55.30 11.38 -22.67
N ALA A 339 54.27 12.11 -23.06
CA ALA A 339 54.09 13.50 -22.67
C ALA A 339 54.03 13.68 -21.15
N LEU A 340 53.48 12.72 -20.40
CA LEU A 340 53.49 12.74 -18.93
C LEU A 340 54.89 12.53 -18.34
N ILE A 341 55.71 11.64 -18.93
CA ILE A 341 57.11 11.47 -18.54
C ILE A 341 57.90 12.76 -18.82
N GLU A 342 57.64 13.41 -19.95
CA GLU A 342 58.25 14.71 -20.27
C GLU A 342 57.83 15.79 -19.28
N ALA A 343 56.55 15.86 -18.92
CA ALA A 343 56.02 16.75 -17.88
C ALA A 343 56.72 16.51 -16.53
N GLU A 344 56.91 15.25 -16.12
CA GLU A 344 57.63 14.90 -14.90
C GLU A 344 59.10 15.35 -14.94
N GLN A 345 59.79 15.17 -16.08
CA GLN A 345 61.16 15.64 -16.26
C GLN A 345 61.25 17.17 -16.26
N LEU A 346 60.33 17.86 -16.93
CA LEU A 346 60.26 19.32 -16.97
C LEU A 346 59.99 19.90 -15.57
N TRP A 347 59.08 19.29 -14.83
CA TRP A 347 58.80 19.68 -13.45
C TRP A 347 60.01 19.48 -12.54
N GLY A 348 60.72 18.36 -12.67
CA GLY A 348 61.98 18.14 -11.93
C GLY A 348 63.05 19.18 -12.26
N LEU A 349 63.18 19.59 -13.53
CA LEU A 349 64.07 20.69 -13.94
C LEU A 349 63.63 22.03 -13.33
N LEU A 350 62.32 22.32 -13.32
CA LEU A 350 61.76 23.54 -12.75
C LEU A 350 61.97 23.61 -11.24
N GLU A 351 61.75 22.51 -10.50
CA GLU A 351 62.00 22.44 -9.06
C GLU A 351 63.50 22.66 -8.74
N GLN A 352 64.41 22.05 -9.52
CA GLN A 352 65.85 22.27 -9.35
C GLN A 352 66.25 23.72 -9.63
N PHE A 353 65.72 24.31 -10.70
CA PHE A 353 65.95 25.70 -11.05
C PHE A 353 65.46 26.65 -9.95
N ARG A 354 64.21 26.47 -9.48
CA ARG A 354 63.64 27.27 -8.38
C ARG A 354 64.41 27.08 -7.07
N THR A 355 64.93 25.89 -6.82
CA THR A 355 65.82 25.63 -5.66
C THR A 355 67.14 26.37 -5.78
N ALA A 356 67.76 26.39 -6.96
CA ALA A 356 68.99 27.14 -7.21
C ALA A 356 68.77 28.66 -7.05
N LEU A 357 67.62 29.16 -7.48
CA LEU A 357 67.22 30.57 -7.29
C LEU A 357 67.10 30.98 -5.82
N ARG A 358 66.86 30.06 -4.88
CA ARG A 358 66.85 30.36 -3.43
C ARG A 358 68.24 30.71 -2.89
N TYR A 359 69.31 30.26 -3.55
CA TYR A 359 70.70 30.48 -3.13
C TYR A 359 71.56 31.07 -4.27
N PRO A 360 71.23 32.29 -4.75
CA PRO A 360 71.66 32.75 -6.06
C PRO A 360 73.16 32.97 -6.21
N ILE A 361 73.85 33.46 -5.16
CA ILE A 361 75.26 33.84 -5.26
C ILE A 361 76.18 32.61 -5.36
N ALA A 362 75.80 31.48 -4.76
CA ALA A 362 76.61 30.27 -4.76
C ALA A 362 76.38 29.37 -5.99
N ARG A 363 75.32 29.62 -6.76
CA ARG A 363 74.81 28.69 -7.78
C ARG A 363 74.51 29.35 -9.13
N ASP A 364 75.18 30.46 -9.45
CA ASP A 364 74.95 31.18 -10.72
C ASP A 364 75.11 30.26 -11.95
N GLU A 365 76.08 29.34 -11.96
CA GLU A 365 76.28 28.37 -13.06
C GLU A 365 75.09 27.43 -13.21
N GLU A 366 74.54 26.92 -12.11
CA GLU A 366 73.35 26.07 -12.11
C GLU A 366 72.10 26.84 -12.55
N ILE A 367 71.94 28.09 -12.09
CA ILE A 367 70.82 28.96 -12.47
C ILE A 367 70.82 29.20 -13.98
N VAL A 368 71.96 29.55 -14.57
CA VAL A 368 72.04 29.78 -16.03
C VAL A 368 71.82 28.49 -16.79
N ARG A 369 72.51 27.40 -16.41
CA ARG A 369 72.40 26.10 -17.10
C ARG A 369 70.97 25.55 -17.07
N LEU A 370 70.31 25.54 -15.90
CA LEU A 370 68.95 25.04 -15.77
C LEU A 370 67.93 26.00 -16.38
N GLY A 371 68.13 27.31 -16.20
CA GLY A 371 67.25 28.35 -16.72
C GLY A 371 67.24 28.42 -18.25
N GLU A 372 68.41 28.39 -18.90
CA GLU A 372 68.50 28.34 -20.37
C GLU A 372 67.85 27.07 -20.92
N ARG A 373 68.09 25.90 -20.27
CA ARG A 373 67.45 24.64 -20.67
C ARG A 373 65.92 24.68 -20.54
N LEU A 374 65.39 25.34 -19.51
CA LEU A 374 63.95 25.54 -19.35
C LEU A 374 63.39 26.51 -20.40
N LEU A 375 64.08 27.62 -20.66
CA LEU A 375 63.69 28.57 -21.70
C LEU A 375 63.66 27.94 -23.10
N ASP A 376 64.60 27.04 -23.39
CA ASP A 376 64.65 26.33 -24.67
C ASP A 376 63.51 25.31 -24.82
N ARG A 377 63.13 24.62 -23.73
CA ARG A 377 62.12 23.55 -23.77
C ARG A 377 60.69 24.05 -23.58
N SER A 378 60.48 24.99 -22.67
CA SER A 378 59.17 25.48 -22.29
C SER A 378 59.29 26.89 -21.69
N PRO A 379 59.43 27.92 -22.54
CA PRO A 379 59.66 29.28 -22.08
C PRO A 379 58.52 29.81 -21.22
N ASP A 380 57.29 29.34 -21.46
CA ASP A 380 56.08 29.80 -20.78
C ASP A 380 56.04 29.43 -19.29
N LEU A 381 56.81 28.42 -18.87
CA LEU A 381 56.94 28.02 -17.47
C LEU A 381 57.88 28.91 -16.65
N VAL A 382 58.71 29.71 -17.32
CA VAL A 382 59.68 30.60 -16.68
C VAL A 382 59.07 32.00 -16.60
N THR A 383 58.72 32.40 -15.37
CA THR A 383 58.13 33.72 -15.09
C THR A 383 59.06 34.85 -15.50
N PRO A 384 58.55 36.06 -15.82
CA PRO A 384 59.39 37.20 -16.18
C PRO A 384 60.48 37.52 -15.15
N GLU A 385 60.15 37.41 -13.86
CA GLU A 385 61.09 37.58 -12.76
C GLU A 385 62.20 36.52 -12.77
N GLU A 386 61.85 35.25 -13.00
CA GLU A 386 62.83 34.18 -13.14
C GLU A 386 63.74 34.40 -14.36
N ARG A 387 63.20 34.93 -15.48
CA ARG A 387 64.00 35.30 -16.68
C ARG A 387 65.00 36.41 -16.39
N GLU A 388 64.60 37.41 -15.62
CA GLU A 388 65.50 38.46 -15.16
C GLU A 388 66.60 37.87 -14.26
N ARG A 389 66.25 36.98 -13.34
CA ARG A 389 67.21 36.29 -12.47
C ARG A 389 68.23 35.45 -13.25
N ILE A 390 67.81 34.80 -14.34
CA ILE A 390 68.71 34.07 -15.27
C ILE A 390 69.67 35.06 -15.93
N THR A 391 69.14 36.18 -16.44
CA THR A 391 69.93 37.22 -17.11
C THR A 391 71.00 37.81 -16.18
N ASP A 392 70.63 38.08 -14.94
CA ASP A 392 71.52 38.56 -13.90
C ASP A 392 72.61 37.53 -13.53
N ALA A 393 72.22 36.26 -13.39
CA ALA A 393 73.19 35.18 -13.14
C ALA A 393 74.19 35.08 -14.29
N LYS A 394 73.75 35.19 -15.54
CA LYS A 394 74.62 35.19 -16.73
C LYS A 394 75.59 36.36 -16.74
N LYS A 395 75.14 37.57 -16.37
CA LYS A 395 76.02 38.75 -16.20
C LYS A 395 77.07 38.51 -15.12
N ARG A 396 76.68 37.94 -13.97
CA ARG A 396 77.60 37.62 -12.86
C ARG A 396 78.63 36.56 -13.26
N LEU A 397 78.22 35.48 -13.93
CA LEU A 397 79.15 34.48 -14.45
C LEU A 397 80.15 35.08 -15.44
N GLY A 398 79.69 35.85 -16.42
CA GLY A 398 80.57 36.49 -17.39
C GLY A 398 81.58 37.43 -16.72
N ALA A 399 81.16 38.18 -15.70
CA ALA A 399 82.06 39.00 -14.90
C ALA A 399 83.05 38.16 -14.07
N ARG A 400 82.62 37.05 -13.46
CA ARG A 400 83.50 36.12 -12.74
C ARG A 400 84.53 35.47 -13.66
N SER A 401 84.13 35.01 -14.86
CA SER A 401 85.06 34.45 -15.86
C SER A 401 86.10 35.48 -16.32
N ARG A 402 85.70 36.74 -16.55
CA ARG A 402 86.64 37.83 -16.86
C ARG A 402 87.60 38.11 -15.71
N LEU A 403 87.14 38.04 -14.47
CA LEU A 403 88.01 38.22 -13.29
C LEU A 403 89.03 37.09 -13.21
N LEU A 404 88.60 35.84 -13.36
CA LEU A 404 89.47 34.67 -13.36
C LEU A 404 90.53 34.77 -14.45
N TRP A 405 90.13 35.16 -15.67
CA TRP A 405 91.06 35.36 -16.77
C TRP A 405 92.05 36.51 -16.52
N ALA A 406 91.57 37.67 -16.05
CA ALA A 406 92.43 38.81 -15.70
C ALA A 406 93.42 38.48 -14.56
N THR A 407 92.98 37.66 -13.61
CA THR A 407 93.82 37.17 -12.51
C THR A 407 94.87 36.21 -13.02
N ALA A 408 94.49 35.28 -13.91
CA ALA A 408 95.43 34.33 -14.52
C ALA A 408 96.44 35.04 -15.45
N SER A 409 96.07 36.14 -16.09
CA SER A 409 96.96 36.93 -16.94
C SER A 409 97.83 37.95 -16.17
N GLY A 410 97.62 38.12 -14.86
CA GLY A 410 98.35 39.11 -14.05
C GLY A 410 98.05 40.58 -14.38
N ASP A 411 96.87 40.87 -14.95
CA ASP A 411 96.51 42.22 -15.40
C ASP A 411 95.74 42.98 -14.30
N ASP A 412 96.48 43.64 -13.40
CA ASP A 412 95.93 44.36 -12.23
C ASP A 412 94.89 45.43 -12.60
N THR A 413 95.05 46.06 -13.77
CA THR A 413 94.09 47.06 -14.26
C THR A 413 92.74 46.41 -14.60
N ARG A 414 92.76 45.26 -15.29
CA ARG A 414 91.55 44.48 -15.58
C ARG A 414 90.94 43.87 -14.33
N ILE A 415 91.74 43.38 -13.38
CA ILE A 415 91.26 42.86 -12.09
C ILE A 415 90.47 43.95 -11.36
N THR A 416 91.02 45.17 -11.26
CA THR A 416 90.37 46.31 -10.58
C THR A 416 89.07 46.70 -11.26
N LEU A 417 89.07 46.76 -12.60
CA LEU A 417 87.90 47.11 -13.39
C LEU A 417 86.78 46.08 -13.25
N VAL A 418 87.11 44.78 -13.28
CA VAL A 418 86.13 43.70 -13.11
C VAL A 418 85.60 43.63 -11.67
N ARG A 419 86.45 43.87 -10.65
CA ARG A 419 86.00 43.96 -9.24
C ARG A 419 85.01 45.10 -9.04
N ARG A 420 85.25 46.27 -9.64
CA ARG A 420 84.32 47.41 -9.58
C ARG A 420 82.97 47.07 -10.22
N HIS A 421 82.98 46.39 -11.36
CA HIS A 421 81.77 45.95 -12.06
C HIS A 421 81.00 44.85 -11.30
N LEU A 422 81.68 43.90 -10.65
CA LEU A 422 81.02 42.91 -9.79
C LEU A 422 80.38 43.58 -8.57
N SER A 423 81.08 44.55 -7.97
CA SER A 423 80.57 45.31 -6.83
C SER A 423 79.32 46.13 -7.18
N SER A 424 79.27 46.71 -8.39
CA SER A 424 78.07 47.44 -8.85
C SER A 424 76.87 46.52 -9.10
N LEU A 425 77.10 45.29 -9.61
CA LEU A 425 76.04 44.30 -9.81
C LEU A 425 75.46 43.74 -8.49
N VAL A 426 76.28 43.69 -7.43
CA VAL A 426 75.81 43.30 -6.10
C VAL A 426 75.06 44.46 -5.44
N ALA A 427 75.57 45.70 -5.56
CA ALA A 427 74.98 46.89 -4.95
C ALA A 427 73.59 47.25 -5.52
N SER A 428 73.34 46.99 -6.81
CA SER A 428 72.04 47.25 -7.44
C SER A 428 70.90 46.39 -6.88
N ARG A 429 71.21 45.25 -6.24
CA ARG A 429 70.20 44.35 -5.63
C ARG A 429 69.81 44.74 -4.20
N SER A 430 70.75 45.30 -3.43
CA SER A 430 70.49 45.72 -2.05
C SER A 430 69.57 46.95 -1.94
N GLY A 431 69.31 47.66 -3.04
CA GLY A 431 68.44 48.85 -3.08
C GLY A 431 66.99 48.61 -3.52
N GLN A 432 66.61 47.37 -3.86
CA GLN A 432 65.27 47.02 -4.38
C GLN A 432 64.55 45.94 -3.55
N GLY A 433 65.02 45.69 -2.32
CA GLY A 433 64.42 44.73 -1.39
C GLY A 433 63.19 45.27 -0.67
#